data_AF-A0A7M3SWJ1-F1
#
_entry.id   AF-A0A7M3SWJ1-F1
#
_cell.length_a   1.000
_cell.length_b   1.000
_cell.length_c   1.000
_cell.angle_alpha   90.00
_cell.angle_beta   90.00
_cell.angle_gamma   90.00
#
_symmetry.space_group_name_H-M   'P 1'
#
loop_
_entity.id
_entity.type
_entity.pdbx_description
1 polymer ?
#
loop_
_entity_poly.entity_id
_entity_poly.type
_entity_poly.pdbx_seq_one_letter_code
_entity_poly.pdbx_strand_id
1 'polypeptide(L)'
;MEKLYLICSLNSIAMCSISDKIKFCSCARGEKRKLKNFWVLYRYQGEKLETFMGEPKVPTKFLDPDFFMNAAIISERLNEVDAFDVPLNFREKDKLLVEINCCDQEYTYTFEYMNETWESAEEDVFDIMNHFKKINKGRLKDALKPNKA
;
A
#
# COMPACT_ATOMS: atom_id res chain seq x y z
N MET A 1 -24.14 -11.75 -8.33
CA MET A 1 -22.83 -12.26 -7.85
C MET A 1 -21.99 -12.92 -8.95
N GLU A 2 -22.58 -13.33 -10.09
CA GLU A 2 -21.83 -13.94 -11.20
C GLU A 2 -20.97 -13.00 -12.08
N LYS A 3 -21.26 -11.69 -12.14
CA LYS A 3 -20.51 -10.78 -13.02
C LYS A 3 -19.07 -10.46 -12.56
N LEU A 4 -18.73 -10.72 -11.29
CA LEU A 4 -17.36 -10.56 -10.78
C LEU A 4 -16.45 -11.75 -11.15
N TYR A 5 -17.02 -12.95 -11.32
CA TYR A 5 -16.25 -14.16 -11.62
C TYR A 5 -15.83 -14.27 -13.08
N LEU A 6 -16.56 -13.65 -14.02
CA LEU A 6 -16.28 -13.82 -15.45
C LEU A 6 -15.01 -13.09 -15.94
N ILE A 7 -14.39 -12.21 -15.15
CA ILE A 7 -13.28 -11.37 -15.63
C ILE A 7 -11.90 -11.97 -15.31
N CYS A 8 -11.79 -12.90 -14.35
CA CYS A 8 -10.54 -13.64 -14.12
C CYS A 8 -10.37 -14.87 -15.03
N SER A 9 -11.38 -15.22 -15.85
CA SER A 9 -11.45 -16.54 -16.50
C SER A 9 -11.02 -16.59 -17.98
N LEU A 10 -10.53 -15.52 -18.61
CA LEU A 10 -10.16 -15.56 -20.03
C LEU A 10 -8.88 -14.75 -20.31
N ASN A 11 -7.75 -15.46 -20.44
CA ASN A 11 -6.52 -15.07 -21.14
C ASN A 11 -6.25 -13.56 -21.30
N SER A 12 -5.86 -12.89 -20.21
CA SER A 12 -4.95 -11.74 -20.23
C SER A 12 -4.51 -11.47 -18.80
N ILE A 13 -3.26 -11.10 -18.62
CA ILE A 13 -2.71 -10.65 -17.33
C ILE A 13 -3.59 -9.51 -16.84
N ALA A 14 -4.36 -9.71 -15.75
CA ALA A 14 -5.23 -8.67 -15.23
C ALA A 14 -4.36 -7.59 -14.58
N MET A 15 -4.07 -6.54 -15.35
CA MET A 15 -3.33 -5.36 -14.95
C MET A 15 -4.10 -4.60 -13.86
N CYS A 16 -3.57 -4.57 -12.64
CA CYS A 16 -4.13 -3.79 -11.56
C CYS A 16 -3.78 -2.32 -11.75
N SER A 17 -4.63 -1.60 -12.47
CA SER A 17 -4.43 -0.17 -12.72
C SER A 17 -4.80 0.66 -11.49
N ILE A 18 -3.78 1.16 -10.79
CA ILE A 18 -3.97 2.07 -9.66
C ILE A 18 -4.55 3.41 -10.12
N SER A 19 -5.48 3.96 -9.35
CA SER A 19 -5.99 5.31 -9.60
C SER A 19 -5.05 6.38 -9.05
N ASP A 20 -4.87 7.43 -9.84
CA ASP A 20 -4.32 8.73 -9.44
C ASP A 20 -5.23 9.52 -8.48
N LYS A 21 -6.45 9.03 -8.19
CA LYS A 21 -7.44 9.71 -7.34
C LYS A 21 -7.58 9.08 -5.96
N ILE A 22 -6.63 8.23 -5.57
CA ILE A 22 -6.65 7.57 -4.25
C ILE A 22 -6.80 8.60 -3.14
N LYS A 23 -7.65 8.27 -2.16
CA LYS A 23 -7.70 9.01 -0.89
C LYS A 23 -7.31 8.11 0.28
N PHE A 24 -6.34 8.59 1.06
CA PHE A 24 -5.83 7.90 2.25
C PHE A 24 -6.69 8.27 3.46
N CYS A 25 -7.70 7.44 3.73
CA CYS A 25 -8.67 7.74 4.79
C CYS A 25 -8.28 7.08 6.12
N SER A 26 -7.99 7.86 7.15
CA SER A 26 -7.74 7.42 8.53
C SER A 26 -8.97 6.77 9.21
N CYS A 27 -10.14 6.81 8.58
CA CYS A 27 -11.43 6.36 9.13
C CYS A 27 -11.61 4.84 9.33
N ALA A 28 -10.53 4.07 9.55
CA ALA A 28 -10.62 2.62 9.72
C ALA A 28 -11.20 2.24 11.10
N ARG A 29 -12.53 2.31 11.24
CA ARG A 29 -13.27 1.55 12.25
C ARG A 29 -13.36 0.09 11.76
N GLY A 30 -12.48 -0.78 12.25
CA GLY A 30 -12.51 -2.22 11.96
C GLY A 30 -11.15 -2.93 11.97
N GLU A 31 -11.17 -4.25 12.10
CA GLU A 31 -10.00 -5.13 12.00
C GLU A 31 -9.40 -5.12 10.59
N LYS A 32 -8.07 -5.24 10.47
CA LYS A 32 -7.34 -5.30 9.16
C LYS A 32 -7.95 -6.34 8.21
N ARG A 33 -8.36 -7.49 8.76
CA ARG A 33 -8.91 -8.64 8.02
C ARG A 33 -10.18 -8.34 7.20
N LYS A 34 -10.85 -7.19 7.39
CA LYS A 34 -12.06 -6.81 6.64
C LYS A 34 -11.84 -5.68 5.63
N LEU A 35 -10.65 -5.07 5.57
CA LEU A 35 -10.36 -3.99 4.63
C LEU A 35 -9.63 -4.56 3.42
N LYS A 36 -10.24 -4.46 2.23
CA LYS A 36 -9.62 -4.93 0.98
C LYS A 36 -8.37 -4.14 0.62
N ASN A 37 -8.39 -2.82 0.82
CA ASN A 37 -7.32 -1.90 0.46
C ASN A 37 -7.03 -0.97 1.64
N PHE A 38 -5.79 -0.89 2.09
CA PHE A 38 -5.42 -0.10 3.27
C PHE A 38 -4.01 0.46 3.20
N TRP A 39 -3.74 1.40 4.09
CA TRP A 39 -2.40 1.94 4.31
C TRP A 39 -2.02 1.85 5.78
N VAL A 40 -0.72 1.77 6.06
CA VAL A 40 -0.15 1.74 7.40
C VAL A 40 1.07 2.65 7.46
N LEU A 41 1.07 3.56 8.43
CA LEU A 41 2.21 4.44 8.71
C LEU A 41 3.03 3.86 9.87
N TYR A 42 4.32 3.72 9.63
CA TYR A 42 5.32 3.23 10.56
C TYR A 42 6.35 4.31 10.85
N ARG A 43 6.81 4.37 12.11
CA ARG A 43 7.83 5.30 12.58
C ARG A 43 9.01 4.57 13.17
N TYR A 44 10.20 4.98 12.78
CA TYR A 44 11.44 4.43 13.31
C TYR A 44 11.53 4.63 14.82
N GLN A 45 11.91 3.58 15.54
CA GLN A 45 12.08 3.57 17.00
C GLN A 45 13.45 3.05 17.46
N GLY A 46 14.36 2.72 16.53
CA GLY A 46 15.61 2.05 16.85
C GLY A 46 15.48 0.52 16.87
N GLU A 47 16.56 -0.16 17.24
CA GLU A 47 16.63 -1.63 17.27
C GLU A 47 15.74 -2.26 18.34
N LYS A 48 14.92 -3.23 17.91
CA LYS A 48 14.34 -4.25 18.78
C LYS A 48 14.90 -5.59 18.39
N LEU A 49 15.41 -6.31 19.38
CA LEU A 49 15.87 -7.68 19.22
C LEU A 49 14.70 -8.63 19.49
N GLU A 50 13.80 -8.74 18.52
CA GLU A 50 12.68 -9.69 18.57
C GLU A 50 12.84 -10.75 17.48
N THR A 51 12.64 -12.03 17.83
CA THR A 51 12.64 -13.12 16.86
C THR A 51 11.28 -13.24 16.23
N PHE A 52 11.19 -13.04 14.92
CA PHE A 52 9.95 -13.19 14.16
C PHE A 52 9.97 -14.47 13.33
N MET A 53 8.83 -15.16 13.30
CA MET A 53 8.58 -16.29 12.41
C MET A 53 7.47 -15.89 11.43
N GLY A 54 7.67 -16.20 10.16
CA GLY A 54 6.74 -15.90 9.09
C GLY A 54 6.98 -16.81 7.89
N GLU A 55 6.17 -16.63 6.85
CA GLU A 55 6.29 -17.36 5.60
C GLU A 55 6.83 -16.42 4.52
N PRO A 56 7.74 -16.89 3.64
CA PRO A 56 8.20 -16.08 2.53
C PRO A 56 7.03 -15.77 1.58
N LYS A 57 6.83 -14.49 1.27
CA LYS A 57 5.88 -14.03 0.24
C LYS A 57 6.67 -13.56 -0.98
N VAL A 58 6.16 -13.87 -2.17
CA VAL A 58 6.76 -13.35 -3.42
C VAL A 58 6.56 -11.82 -3.44
N PRO A 59 7.62 -11.02 -3.61
CA PRO A 59 7.48 -9.57 -3.66
C PRO A 59 6.58 -9.08 -4.79
N THR A 60 5.82 -8.01 -4.52
CA THR A 60 4.91 -7.34 -5.47
C THR A 60 5.57 -7.03 -6.80
N LYS A 61 6.84 -6.60 -6.80
CA LYS A 61 7.61 -6.26 -8.01
C LYS A 61 7.74 -7.40 -9.03
N PHE A 62 7.51 -8.65 -8.60
CA PHE A 62 7.53 -9.83 -9.47
C PHE A 62 6.12 -10.34 -9.83
N LEU A 63 5.08 -9.84 -9.14
CA LEU A 63 3.70 -10.25 -9.32
C LEU A 63 2.87 -9.21 -10.10
N ASP A 64 3.20 -7.93 -9.92
CA ASP A 64 2.56 -6.80 -10.59
C ASP A 64 3.38 -6.40 -11.83
N PRO A 65 2.89 -6.66 -13.05
CA PRO A 65 3.54 -6.21 -14.28
C PRO A 65 3.70 -4.69 -14.35
N ASP A 66 2.81 -3.95 -13.67
CA ASP A 66 2.78 -2.49 -13.67
C ASP A 66 3.42 -1.89 -12.42
N PHE A 67 4.20 -2.68 -11.66
CA PHE A 67 4.73 -2.29 -10.34
C PHE A 67 5.32 -0.88 -10.32
N PHE A 68 6.21 -0.57 -11.26
CA PHE A 68 6.89 0.73 -11.31
C PHE A 68 5.94 1.88 -11.63
N MET A 69 4.99 1.68 -12.55
CA MET A 69 3.99 2.69 -12.88
C MET A 69 3.03 2.92 -11.71
N ASN A 70 2.57 1.84 -11.09
CA ASN A 70 1.69 1.86 -9.94
C ASN A 70 2.35 2.53 -8.72
N ALA A 71 3.61 2.19 -8.43
CA ALA A 71 4.40 2.83 -7.39
C ALA A 71 4.59 4.33 -7.65
N ALA A 72 4.89 4.73 -8.89
CA ALA A 72 5.02 6.14 -9.26
C ALA A 72 3.72 6.92 -9.03
N ILE A 73 2.57 6.39 -9.48
CA ILE A 73 1.25 7.01 -9.26
C ILE A 73 0.96 7.20 -7.77
N ILE A 74 1.24 6.19 -6.94
CA ILE A 74 1.05 6.31 -5.49
C ILE A 74 1.99 7.36 -4.90
N SER A 75 3.27 7.36 -5.30
CA SER A 75 4.28 8.31 -4.81
C SER A 75 3.90 9.75 -5.14
N GLU A 76 3.50 10.01 -6.38
CA GLU A 76 3.00 11.33 -6.80
C GLU A 76 1.79 11.74 -5.96
N ARG A 77 0.81 10.83 -5.80
CA ARG A 77 -0.39 11.10 -5.02
C ARG A 77 -0.09 11.39 -3.55
N LEU A 78 0.89 10.71 -2.93
CA LEU A 78 1.27 10.92 -1.53
C LEU A 78 1.84 12.31 -1.26
N ASN A 79 2.41 12.96 -2.28
CA ASN A 79 3.03 14.29 -2.18
C ASN A 79 2.05 15.44 -2.44
N GLU A 80 0.79 15.14 -2.72
CA GLU A 80 -0.25 16.15 -2.89
C GLU A 80 -0.90 16.52 -1.54
N VAL A 81 -1.21 17.81 -1.36
CA VAL A 81 -1.70 18.38 -0.08
C VAL A 81 -2.99 17.72 0.43
N ASP A 82 -3.82 17.19 -0.47
CA ASP A 82 -5.12 16.62 -0.15
C ASP A 82 -5.12 15.07 -0.20
N ALA A 83 -3.95 14.42 -0.15
CA ALA A 83 -3.79 12.96 -0.16
C ALA A 83 -4.51 12.28 1.02
N PHE A 84 -4.33 12.84 2.21
CA PHE A 84 -4.88 12.33 3.46
C PHE A 84 -6.14 13.08 3.88
N ASP A 85 -7.07 12.36 4.51
CA ASP A 85 -8.32 12.95 5.03
C ASP A 85 -8.15 13.74 6.34
N VAL A 86 -7.00 13.60 6.98
CA VAL A 86 -6.62 14.28 8.21
C VAL A 86 -5.17 14.76 8.10
N PRO A 87 -4.82 15.87 8.76
CA PRO A 87 -3.42 16.30 8.82
C PRO A 87 -2.60 15.25 9.59
N LEU A 88 -1.54 14.76 8.96
CA LEU A 88 -0.56 13.86 9.57
C LEU A 88 0.80 14.57 9.63
N ASN A 89 1.53 14.35 10.71
CA ASN A 89 2.87 14.88 10.88
C ASN A 89 3.89 13.77 10.60
N PHE A 90 4.43 13.79 9.38
CA PHE A 90 5.45 12.86 8.89
C PHE A 90 6.84 13.28 9.36
N ARG A 91 7.72 12.31 9.58
CA ARG A 91 9.10 12.50 9.98
C ARG A 91 10.02 11.78 9.03
N GLU A 92 11.24 12.28 8.93
CA GLU A 92 12.33 11.59 8.23
C GLU A 92 12.38 10.11 8.58
N LYS A 93 12.51 9.28 7.54
CA LYS A 93 12.50 7.82 7.58
C LYS A 93 11.17 7.17 7.95
N ASP A 94 10.08 7.92 8.15
CA ASP A 94 8.76 7.28 8.31
C ASP A 94 8.49 6.41 7.08
N LYS A 95 7.96 5.20 7.30
CA LYS A 95 7.62 4.25 6.23
C LYS A 95 6.11 4.18 6.07
N LEU A 96 5.64 4.23 4.84
CA LEU A 96 4.23 4.02 4.50
C LEU A 96 4.09 2.75 3.67
N LEU A 97 3.30 1.81 4.18
CA LEU A 97 2.93 0.60 3.46
C LEU A 97 1.52 0.76 2.90
N VAL A 98 1.37 0.51 1.61
CA VAL A 98 0.11 0.53 0.87
C VAL A 98 -0.19 -0.88 0.37
N GLU A 99 -1.30 -1.45 0.82
CA GLU A 99 -1.75 -2.78 0.42
C GLU A 99 -3.04 -2.65 -0.38
N ILE A 100 -3.03 -3.20 -1.60
CA ILE A 100 -4.15 -3.18 -2.55
C ILE A 100 -4.46 -4.61 -2.95
N ASN A 101 -5.71 -5.03 -2.74
CA ASN A 101 -6.22 -6.29 -3.22
C ASN A 101 -6.90 -6.10 -4.58
N CYS A 102 -6.45 -6.85 -5.56
CA CYS A 102 -6.94 -6.79 -6.93
C CYS A 102 -6.87 -8.20 -7.56
N CYS A 103 -7.97 -8.64 -8.17
CA CYS A 103 -8.08 -9.94 -8.81
C CYS A 103 -7.67 -11.12 -7.90
N ASP A 104 -8.09 -11.08 -6.64
CA ASP A 104 -7.74 -12.07 -5.59
C ASP A 104 -6.24 -12.14 -5.23
N GLN A 105 -5.44 -11.20 -5.73
CA GLN A 105 -4.03 -11.03 -5.41
C GLN A 105 -3.83 -9.80 -4.52
N GLU A 106 -2.90 -9.88 -3.58
CA GLU A 106 -2.49 -8.77 -2.72
C GLU A 106 -1.18 -8.17 -3.21
N TYR A 107 -1.20 -6.86 -3.47
CA TYR A 107 -0.05 -6.08 -3.89
C TYR A 107 0.34 -5.10 -2.79
N THR A 108 1.62 -5.13 -2.41
CA THR A 108 2.20 -4.24 -1.41
C THR A 108 3.19 -3.26 -2.04
N TYR A 109 3.04 -1.98 -1.74
CA TYR A 109 3.95 -0.91 -2.13
C TYR A 109 4.45 -0.19 -0.88
N THR A 110 5.76 0.06 -0.82
CA THR A 110 6.40 0.70 0.34
C THR A 110 6.99 2.03 -0.08
N PHE A 111 6.81 3.04 0.77
CA PHE A 111 7.33 4.39 0.58
C PHE A 111 8.07 4.84 1.82
N GLU A 112 9.08 5.69 1.63
CA GLU A 112 9.83 6.34 2.70
C GLU A 112 9.69 7.85 2.60
N TYR A 113 9.51 8.50 3.74
CA TYR A 113 9.47 9.96 3.81
C TYR A 113 10.88 10.51 3.99
N MET A 114 11.39 11.18 2.97
CA MET A 114 12.70 11.83 2.94
C MET A 114 12.61 13.20 2.28
N ASN A 115 13.33 14.18 2.83
CA ASN A 115 13.41 15.55 2.31
C ASN A 115 12.02 16.17 2.07
N GLU A 116 11.11 15.97 3.02
CA GLU A 116 9.71 16.45 2.96
C GLU A 116 8.85 15.81 1.84
N THR A 117 9.30 14.71 1.25
CA THR A 117 8.59 14.01 0.18
C THR A 117 8.51 12.50 0.42
N TRP A 118 7.48 11.86 -0.12
CA TRP A 118 7.35 10.41 -0.18
C TRP A 118 7.97 9.88 -1.47
N GLU A 119 8.89 8.92 -1.31
CA GLU A 119 9.56 8.23 -2.42
C GLU A 119 9.36 6.72 -2.31
N SER A 120 9.31 6.01 -3.44
CA SER A 120 9.22 4.54 -3.45
C SER A 120 10.45 3.92 -2.78
N ALA A 121 10.25 2.96 -1.90
CA ALA A 121 11.30 2.26 -1.19
C ALA A 121 11.16 0.74 -1.36
N GLU A 122 12.25 0.01 -1.18
CA GLU A 122 12.17 -1.45 -1.09
C GLU A 122 11.42 -1.87 0.16
N GLU A 123 10.55 -2.88 0.01
CA GLU A 123 9.88 -3.50 1.14
C GLU A 123 10.85 -4.46 1.84
N ASP A 124 11.19 -4.13 3.09
CA ASP A 124 11.82 -5.06 4.01
C ASP A 124 10.92 -5.23 5.24
N VAL A 125 10.17 -6.33 5.25
CA VAL A 125 9.23 -6.65 6.32
C VAL A 125 9.98 -6.89 7.64
N PHE A 126 11.19 -7.46 7.60
CA PHE A 126 11.98 -7.68 8.80
C PHE A 126 12.51 -6.37 9.37
N ASP A 127 12.93 -5.44 8.51
CA ASP A 127 13.32 -4.09 8.93
C ASP A 127 12.14 -3.36 9.60
N ILE A 128 10.97 -3.36 8.96
CA ILE A 128 9.76 -2.75 9.51
C ILE A 128 9.39 -3.37 10.87
N MET A 129 9.45 -4.69 10.99
CA MET A 129 9.09 -5.41 12.22
C MET A 129 10.08 -5.16 13.37
N ASN A 130 11.38 -5.09 13.09
CA ASN A 130 12.42 -4.90 14.10
C ASN A 130 12.60 -3.43 14.49
N HIS A 131 12.49 -2.50 13.54
CA HIS A 131 12.94 -1.12 13.75
C HIS A 131 11.82 -0.10 13.85
N PHE A 132 10.59 -0.46 13.48
CA PHE A 132 9.51 0.49 13.35
C PHE A 132 8.31 0.16 14.24
N LYS A 133 7.59 1.20 14.63
CA LYS A 133 6.29 1.10 15.30
C LYS A 133 5.21 1.65 14.41
N LYS A 134 4.12 0.89 14.29
CA LYS A 134 2.90 1.37 13.65
C LYS A 134 2.31 2.57 14.42
N ILE A 135 2.20 3.71 13.75
CA ILE A 135 1.66 4.96 14.29
C ILE A 135 0.21 5.15 13.89
N ASN A 136 -0.12 4.88 12.63
CA ASN A 136 -1.47 5.07 12.11
C ASN A 136 -1.79 4.04 11.03
N LYS A 137 -3.08 3.93 10.68
CA LYS A 137 -3.56 3.11 9.57
C LYS A 137 -4.88 3.68 9.06
N GLY A 138 -5.21 3.35 7.83
CA GLY A 138 -6.47 3.74 7.24
C GLY A 138 -6.86 2.89 6.05
N ARG A 139 -8.04 3.14 5.51
CA ARG A 139 -8.48 2.52 4.25
C ARG A 139 -8.08 3.38 3.07
N LEU A 140 -7.98 2.75 1.90
CA LEU A 140 -7.89 3.46 0.64
C LEU A 140 -9.30 3.59 0.04
N LYS A 141 -9.66 4.80 -0.39
CA LYS A 141 -10.82 5.01 -1.27
C LYS A 141 -10.33 5.16 -2.69
N ASP A 142 -11.13 4.66 -3.64
CA ASP A 142 -10.88 4.79 -5.07
C ASP A 142 -9.50 4.27 -5.49
N ALA A 143 -9.09 3.13 -4.90
CA ALA A 143 -7.77 2.51 -5.07
C ALA A 143 -7.44 2.12 -6.52
N LEU A 144 -8.46 1.67 -7.26
CA LEU A 144 -8.32 1.12 -8.60
C LEU A 144 -9.09 1.99 -9.58
N LYS A 145 -8.57 2.13 -10.80
CA LYS A 145 -9.31 2.81 -11.89
C LYS A 145 -10.59 2.00 -12.20
N PRO A 146 -11.73 2.67 -12.45
CA PRO A 146 -12.89 1.97 -12.97
C PRO A 146 -12.56 1.41 -14.35
N ASN A 147 -12.86 0.14 -14.58
CA ASN A 147 -12.80 -0.44 -15.93
C ASN A 147 -13.75 0.38 -16.82
N LYS A 148 -13.23 1.01 -17.87
CA LYS A 148 -14.09 1.52 -18.94
C LYS A 148 -14.76 0.31 -19.58
N ALA A 149 -16.07 0.21 -19.40
CA ALA A 149 -16.91 -0.78 -20.06
C ALA A 149 -16.94 -0.57 -21.58
#